data_AF-A0A9X2KYC7-F1
#
_entry.id   AF-A0A9X2KYC7-F1
#
_cell.length_a   1.000
_cell.length_b   1.000
_cell.length_c   1.000
_cell.angle_alpha   90.00
_cell.angle_beta   90.00
_cell.angle_gamma   90.00
#
_symmetry.space_group_name_H-M   'P 1'
#
loop_
_entity.id
_entity.type
_entity.pdbx_description
1 polymer ?
#
loop_
_entity_poly.entity_id
_entity_poly.type
_entity_poly.pdbx_seq_one_letter_code
_entity_poly.pdbx_strand_id
1 'polypeptide(L)'
;MKETPTIPCMAIIKIQNYRAKFGDQFFFDTNIWLLIYGPVANYQKKDQKEYSKFLAEIITRNYPIYITSMVISEFGNVILRRDFRQWADNQVNNPSPDFKKDFIGTQDYIGSVQDIKQLIQDILALPIVTKIPDDFNNLDINSILNHFDLVDFNDSYISILAEKKKYKIVTNDKDFQKLKDSVEIITTQV
;
A
#
# COMPACT_ATOMS: atom_id res chain seq x y z
N MET A 1 -12.27 43.30 4.47
CA MET A 1 -11.79 42.08 5.13
C MET A 1 -11.58 41.04 4.05
N LYS A 2 -10.36 40.52 3.89
CA LYS A 2 -10.08 39.44 2.94
C LYS A 2 -10.52 38.14 3.61
N GLU A 3 -11.46 37.43 3.02
CA GLU A 3 -11.80 36.07 3.42
C GLU A 3 -10.56 35.19 3.21
N THR A 4 -10.02 34.66 4.32
CA THR A 4 -9.07 33.56 4.29
C THR A 4 -9.76 32.34 3.67
N PRO A 5 -9.18 31.67 2.66
CA PRO A 5 -9.75 30.44 2.14
C PRO A 5 -9.75 29.41 3.26
N THR A 6 -10.93 28.90 3.62
CA THR A 6 -11.06 27.70 4.42
C THR A 6 -10.41 26.55 3.65
N ILE A 7 -9.27 26.09 4.13
CA ILE A 7 -8.62 24.87 3.65
C ILE A 7 -9.65 23.74 3.84
N PRO A 8 -9.97 22.93 2.83
CA PRO A 8 -10.89 21.80 3.02
C PRO A 8 -10.27 20.89 4.09
N CYS A 9 -11.02 20.64 5.17
CA CYS A 9 -10.65 19.61 6.14
C CYS A 9 -10.52 18.29 5.37
N MET A 10 -9.31 17.75 5.27
CA MET A 10 -9.07 16.53 4.53
C MET A 10 -9.75 15.35 5.27
N ALA A 11 -10.31 14.44 4.48
CA ALA A 11 -11.42 13.59 4.91
C ALA A 11 -11.09 12.10 4.84
N ILE A 12 -11.54 11.37 5.85
CA ILE A 12 -11.64 9.90 5.81
C ILE A 12 -12.97 9.55 5.15
N ILE A 13 -12.91 8.78 4.07
CA ILE A 13 -14.07 8.44 3.25
C ILE A 13 -14.23 6.92 3.21
N LYS A 14 -15.43 6.45 3.60
CA LYS A 14 -15.82 5.04 3.41
C LYS A 14 -15.82 4.71 1.92
N ILE A 15 -15.06 3.68 1.52
CA ILE A 15 -14.91 3.29 0.10
C ILE A 15 -16.25 3.02 -0.59
N GLN A 16 -17.24 2.48 0.14
CA GLN A 16 -18.57 2.19 -0.41
C GLN A 16 -19.33 3.47 -0.84
N ASN A 17 -19.02 4.57 -0.16
CA ASN A 17 -19.63 5.88 -0.39
C ASN A 17 -18.82 6.73 -1.37
N TYR A 18 -17.59 6.31 -1.69
CA TYR A 18 -16.74 7.02 -2.61
C TYR A 18 -17.13 6.71 -4.06
N ARG A 19 -17.07 7.74 -4.91
CA ARG A 19 -17.18 7.61 -6.36
C ARG A 19 -16.06 8.44 -6.97
N ALA A 20 -15.26 7.82 -7.82
CA ALA A 20 -14.16 8.51 -8.46
C ALA A 20 -14.68 9.62 -9.40
N LYS A 21 -14.03 10.78 -9.32
CA LYS A 21 -14.38 12.02 -10.03
C LYS A 21 -13.27 12.39 -11.00
N PHE A 22 -13.61 13.22 -11.96
CA PHE A 22 -12.63 13.76 -12.90
C PHE A 22 -11.48 14.46 -12.15
N GLY A 23 -10.25 14.14 -12.52
CA GLY A 23 -9.03 14.68 -11.90
C GLY A 23 -8.53 13.91 -10.67
N ASP A 24 -9.28 12.92 -10.18
CA ASP A 24 -8.80 12.06 -9.09
C ASP A 24 -7.55 11.28 -9.53
N GLN A 25 -6.61 11.18 -8.60
CA GLN A 25 -5.36 10.47 -8.72
C GLN A 25 -5.17 9.64 -7.45
N PHE A 26 -4.87 8.35 -7.60
CA PHE A 26 -4.85 7.44 -6.47
C PHE A 26 -3.44 6.98 -6.13
N PHE A 27 -3.21 6.75 -4.85
CA PHE A 27 -2.02 6.07 -4.34
C PHE A 27 -2.47 4.92 -3.47
N PHE A 28 -2.22 3.68 -3.92
CA PHE A 28 -2.61 2.49 -3.19
C PHE A 28 -1.47 2.09 -2.26
N ASP A 29 -1.79 2.01 -0.98
CA ASP A 29 -0.92 1.48 0.05
C ASP A 29 -0.60 -0.01 -0.19
N THR A 30 0.53 -0.50 0.34
CA THR A 30 0.99 -1.88 0.25
C THR A 30 -0.08 -2.86 0.74
N ASN A 31 -0.80 -2.53 1.82
CA ASN A 31 -1.83 -3.41 2.36
C ASN A 31 -3.00 -3.66 1.38
N ILE A 32 -3.30 -2.71 0.49
CA ILE A 32 -4.35 -2.87 -0.52
C ILE A 32 -3.88 -3.84 -1.61
N TRP A 33 -2.64 -3.71 -2.06
CA TRP A 33 -2.06 -4.65 -3.01
C TRP A 33 -2.02 -6.06 -2.43
N LEU A 34 -1.63 -6.20 -1.15
CA LEU A 34 -1.65 -7.50 -0.45
C LEU A 34 -3.07 -8.08 -0.33
N LEU A 35 -4.10 -7.25 -0.12
CA LEU A 35 -5.48 -7.72 -0.09
C LEU A 35 -5.98 -8.23 -1.45
N ILE A 36 -5.58 -7.57 -2.53
CA ILE A 36 -6.06 -7.88 -3.88
C ILE A 36 -5.25 -9.02 -4.50
N TYR A 37 -3.92 -8.95 -4.45
CA TYR A 37 -2.98 -9.86 -5.14
C TYR A 37 -2.24 -10.80 -4.19
N GLY A 38 -2.11 -10.44 -2.91
CA GLY A 38 -1.39 -11.26 -1.96
C GLY A 38 -2.10 -12.61 -1.76
N PRO A 39 -1.35 -13.69 -1.48
CA PRO A 39 -1.94 -14.98 -1.08
C PRO A 39 -2.51 -14.90 0.35
N VAL A 40 -3.51 -14.05 0.57
CA VAL A 40 -4.17 -13.92 1.86
C VAL A 40 -5.27 -14.97 1.90
N ALA A 41 -5.01 -16.04 2.64
CA ALA A 41 -5.97 -17.07 2.95
C ALA A 41 -7.21 -16.46 3.63
N ASN A 42 -8.30 -16.20 2.90
CA ASN A 42 -9.67 -16.06 3.39
C ASN A 42 -10.01 -15.12 4.59
N TYR A 43 -9.07 -14.41 5.22
CA TYR A 43 -9.31 -13.72 6.49
C TYR A 43 -10.01 -12.36 6.37
N GLN A 44 -10.03 -11.74 5.18
CA GLN A 44 -10.65 -10.41 4.97
C GLN A 44 -11.49 -10.34 3.68
N LYS A 45 -12.33 -11.36 3.44
CA LYS A 45 -13.16 -11.47 2.21
C LYS A 45 -13.99 -10.21 1.90
N LYS A 46 -14.51 -9.54 2.93
CA LYS A 46 -15.30 -8.32 2.76
C LYS A 46 -14.43 -7.19 2.22
N ASP A 47 -13.31 -6.90 2.87
CA ASP A 47 -12.42 -5.81 2.47
C ASP A 47 -11.83 -6.09 1.09
N GLN A 48 -11.33 -7.31 0.85
CA GLN A 48 -10.86 -7.74 -0.46
C GLN A 48 -11.91 -7.49 -1.55
N LYS A 49 -13.18 -7.86 -1.31
CA LYS A 49 -14.26 -7.64 -2.27
C LYS A 49 -14.47 -6.15 -2.57
N GLU A 50 -14.47 -5.30 -1.55
CA GLU A 50 -14.70 -3.86 -1.73
C GLU A 50 -13.53 -3.19 -2.46
N TYR A 51 -12.27 -3.50 -2.10
CA TYR A 51 -11.10 -2.95 -2.77
C TYR A 51 -10.94 -3.49 -4.20
N SER A 52 -11.20 -4.78 -4.46
CA SER A 52 -11.18 -5.33 -5.83
C SER A 52 -12.28 -4.70 -6.70
N LYS A 53 -13.47 -4.45 -6.14
CA LYS A 53 -14.54 -3.73 -6.85
C LYS A 53 -14.11 -2.29 -7.18
N PHE A 54 -13.47 -1.61 -6.25
CA PHE A 54 -12.98 -0.26 -6.45
C PHE A 54 -11.86 -0.19 -7.50
N LEU A 55 -10.90 -1.12 -7.47
CA LEU A 55 -9.87 -1.25 -8.50
C LEU A 55 -10.49 -1.46 -9.88
N ALA A 56 -11.49 -2.33 -10.00
CA ALA A 56 -12.19 -2.56 -11.26
C ALA A 56 -12.91 -1.29 -11.78
N GLU A 57 -13.50 -0.48 -10.89
CA GLU A 57 -14.08 0.82 -11.25
C GLU A 57 -13.01 1.78 -11.78
N ILE A 58 -11.89 1.91 -11.08
CA ILE A 58 -10.77 2.79 -11.46
C ILE A 58 -10.19 2.37 -12.82
N ILE A 59 -9.99 1.06 -13.04
CA ILE A 59 -9.53 0.51 -14.33
C ILE A 59 -10.51 0.87 -15.45
N THR A 60 -11.82 0.60 -15.24
CA THR A 60 -12.86 0.85 -16.25
C THR A 60 -12.94 2.33 -16.64
N ARG A 61 -12.70 3.22 -15.68
CA ARG A 61 -12.76 4.68 -15.86
C ARG A 61 -11.41 5.31 -16.21
N ASN A 62 -10.36 4.51 -16.30
CA ASN A 62 -9.00 4.93 -16.62
C ASN A 62 -8.45 6.03 -15.68
N TYR A 63 -8.72 5.91 -14.37
CA TYR A 63 -8.10 6.80 -13.38
C TYR A 63 -6.71 6.29 -12.99
N PRO A 64 -5.70 7.16 -12.88
CA PRO A 64 -4.33 6.71 -12.62
C PRO A 64 -4.15 6.26 -11.17
N ILE A 65 -3.37 5.19 -11.00
CA ILE A 65 -2.78 4.79 -9.72
C ILE A 65 -1.27 5.00 -9.82
N TYR A 66 -0.72 5.78 -8.89
CA TYR A 66 0.71 6.00 -8.81
C TYR A 66 1.34 5.03 -7.81
N ILE A 67 2.54 4.55 -8.14
CA ILE A 67 3.27 3.59 -7.32
C ILE A 67 4.76 3.92 -7.27
N THR A 68 5.36 3.73 -6.10
CA THR A 68 6.76 3.99 -5.80
C THR A 68 7.52 2.69 -5.53
N SER A 69 8.85 2.77 -5.41
CA SER A 69 9.66 1.59 -5.09
C SER A 69 9.42 1.11 -3.65
N MET A 70 9.04 2.04 -2.74
CA MET A 70 8.70 1.73 -1.35
C MET A 70 7.55 0.73 -1.24
N VAL A 71 6.46 0.92 -2.00
CA VAL A 71 5.31 -0.01 -2.02
C VAL A 71 5.72 -1.40 -2.51
N ILE A 72 6.52 -1.47 -3.57
CA ILE A 72 6.99 -2.74 -4.14
C ILE A 72 7.94 -3.47 -3.19
N SER A 73 8.84 -2.73 -2.54
CA SER A 73 9.79 -3.24 -1.56
C SER A 73 9.05 -3.88 -0.38
N GLU A 74 8.06 -3.18 0.18
CA GLU A 74 7.28 -3.68 1.29
C GLU A 74 6.41 -4.88 0.87
N PHE A 75 5.71 -4.79 -0.27
CA PHE A 75 4.89 -5.87 -0.81
C PHE A 75 5.67 -7.19 -0.91
N GLY A 76 6.85 -7.15 -1.55
CA GLY A 76 7.71 -8.32 -1.70
C GLY A 76 8.22 -8.84 -0.35
N ASN A 77 8.66 -7.95 0.54
CA ASN A 77 9.16 -8.34 1.86
C ASN A 77 8.08 -8.98 2.74
N VAL A 78 6.85 -8.46 2.71
CA VAL A 78 5.74 -9.00 3.50
C VAL A 78 5.38 -10.42 3.04
N ILE A 79 5.25 -10.64 1.74
CA ILE A 79 4.96 -11.97 1.18
C ILE A 79 6.09 -12.95 1.51
N LEU A 80 7.34 -12.54 1.29
CA LEU A 80 8.51 -13.39 1.53
C LEU A 80 8.65 -13.77 3.02
N ARG A 81 8.34 -12.84 3.93
CA ARG A 81 8.32 -13.10 5.38
C ARG A 81 7.17 -14.00 5.80
N ARG A 82 6.05 -13.99 5.08
CA ARG A 82 4.96 -14.94 5.31
C ARG A 82 5.38 -16.34 4.85
N ASP A 83 5.93 -16.47 3.66
CA ASP A 83 6.33 -17.77 3.10
C ASP A 83 7.42 -18.41 3.95
N PHE A 84 8.37 -17.62 4.44
CA PHE A 84 9.32 -18.07 5.45
C PHE A 84 8.66 -18.65 6.69
N ARG A 85 7.62 -17.99 7.24
CA ARG A 85 6.91 -18.51 8.42
C ARG A 85 6.25 -19.84 8.13
N GLN A 86 5.58 -19.97 6.98
CA GLN A 86 4.98 -21.23 6.55
C GLN A 86 6.02 -22.35 6.37
N TRP A 87 7.16 -22.03 5.78
CA TRP A 87 8.26 -22.96 5.62
C TRP A 87 8.89 -23.35 6.97
N ALA A 88 9.05 -22.38 7.87
CA ALA A 88 9.60 -22.56 9.22
C ALA A 88 8.75 -23.50 10.07
N ASP A 89 7.42 -23.38 9.99
CA ASP A 89 6.47 -24.24 10.69
C ASP A 89 6.59 -25.72 10.29
N ASN A 90 7.15 -26.00 9.10
CA ASN A 90 7.39 -27.35 8.61
C ASN A 90 8.77 -27.92 9.00
N GLN A 91 9.63 -27.13 9.68
CA GLN A 91 10.98 -27.57 10.06
C GLN A 91 10.97 -28.33 11.39
N VAL A 92 10.87 -29.65 11.33
CA VAL A 92 10.83 -30.52 12.52
C VAL A 92 12.16 -30.51 13.30
N ASN A 93 13.30 -30.37 12.61
CA ASN A 93 14.64 -30.47 13.22
C ASN A 93 15.26 -29.12 13.59
N ASN A 94 14.58 -28.01 13.28
CA ASN A 94 15.04 -26.67 13.61
C ASN A 94 13.84 -25.86 14.13
N PRO A 95 13.62 -25.80 15.45
CA PRO A 95 12.42 -25.19 16.03
C PRO A 95 12.40 -23.64 15.96
N SER A 96 13.50 -23.02 15.54
CA SER A 96 13.58 -21.57 15.36
C SER A 96 14.53 -21.24 14.20
N PRO A 97 14.16 -21.61 12.95
CA PRO A 97 15.02 -21.36 11.81
C PRO A 97 15.19 -19.87 11.60
N ASP A 98 16.33 -19.47 11.07
CA ASP A 98 16.64 -18.08 10.74
C ASP A 98 16.35 -17.80 9.26
N PHE A 99 15.69 -16.66 9.01
CA PHE A 99 15.32 -16.25 7.66
C PHE A 99 16.52 -16.17 6.71
N LYS A 100 17.63 -15.59 7.14
CA LYS A 100 18.78 -15.34 6.26
C LYS A 100 19.65 -16.58 6.10
N LYS A 101 19.84 -17.34 7.16
CA LYS A 101 20.77 -18.48 7.18
C LYS A 101 20.12 -19.77 6.67
N ASP A 102 18.87 -20.00 7.04
CA ASP A 102 18.24 -21.31 6.84
C ASP A 102 17.24 -21.31 5.68
N PHE A 103 16.61 -20.17 5.38
CA PHE A 103 15.59 -20.08 4.33
C PHE A 103 16.11 -19.53 3.00
N ILE A 104 16.90 -18.45 3.00
CA ILE A 104 17.45 -17.90 1.74
C ILE A 104 18.30 -18.95 1.02
N GLY A 105 18.02 -19.16 -0.26
CA GLY A 105 18.72 -20.14 -1.10
C GLY A 105 18.08 -21.53 -1.14
N THR A 106 17.05 -21.78 -0.32
CA THR A 106 16.22 -22.99 -0.44
C THR A 106 15.36 -22.96 -1.71
N GLN A 107 14.83 -24.12 -2.11
CA GLN A 107 13.88 -24.18 -3.23
C GLN A 107 12.58 -23.45 -2.93
N ASP A 108 12.09 -23.51 -1.68
CA ASP A 108 10.93 -22.74 -1.24
C ASP A 108 11.16 -21.24 -1.39
N TYR A 109 12.32 -20.72 -0.97
CA TYR A 109 12.69 -19.32 -1.17
C TYR A 109 12.72 -18.93 -2.66
N ILE A 110 13.32 -19.76 -3.51
CA ILE A 110 13.38 -19.51 -4.96
C ILE A 110 11.95 -19.45 -5.53
N GLY A 111 11.09 -20.41 -5.14
CA GLY A 111 9.68 -20.43 -5.52
C GLY A 111 8.96 -19.15 -5.11
N SER A 112 9.05 -18.78 -3.82
CA SER A 112 8.48 -17.53 -3.29
C SER A 112 8.93 -16.30 -4.08
N VAL A 113 10.23 -16.19 -4.40
CA VAL A 113 10.75 -15.05 -5.16
C VAL A 113 10.18 -15.01 -6.58
N GLN A 114 9.98 -16.16 -7.24
CA GLN A 114 9.37 -16.18 -8.57
C GLN A 114 7.89 -15.79 -8.51
N ASP A 115 7.15 -16.30 -7.54
CA ASP A 115 5.74 -15.95 -7.34
C ASP A 115 5.58 -14.45 -7.07
N ILE A 116 6.42 -13.88 -6.18
CA ILE A 116 6.45 -12.44 -5.90
C ILE A 116 6.76 -11.63 -7.16
N LYS A 117 7.72 -12.06 -7.98
CA LYS A 117 8.04 -11.38 -9.25
C LYS A 117 6.84 -11.38 -10.19
N GLN A 118 6.14 -12.50 -10.32
CA GLN A 118 4.95 -12.59 -11.16
C GLN A 118 3.84 -11.65 -10.65
N LEU A 119 3.55 -11.65 -9.35
CA LEU A 119 2.56 -10.75 -8.76
C LEU A 119 2.90 -9.27 -8.99
N ILE A 120 4.17 -8.89 -8.82
CA ILE A 120 4.63 -7.52 -9.09
C ILE A 120 4.46 -7.18 -10.59
N GLN A 121 4.79 -8.11 -11.49
CA GLN A 121 4.60 -7.91 -12.93
C GLN A 121 3.12 -7.72 -13.27
N ASP A 122 2.22 -8.50 -12.66
CA ASP A 122 0.78 -8.39 -12.88
C ASP A 122 0.23 -7.03 -12.41
N ILE A 123 0.68 -6.54 -11.24
CA ILE A 123 0.34 -5.19 -10.74
C ILE A 123 0.84 -4.11 -11.70
N LEU A 124 2.11 -4.19 -12.11
CA LEU A 124 2.73 -3.18 -12.97
C LEU A 124 2.26 -3.22 -14.42
N ALA A 125 1.64 -4.32 -14.85
CA ALA A 125 1.03 -4.47 -16.17
C ALA A 125 -0.37 -3.84 -16.27
N LEU A 126 -0.97 -3.44 -15.13
CA LEU A 126 -2.24 -2.73 -15.15
C LEU A 126 -2.10 -1.41 -15.94
N PRO A 127 -3.00 -1.11 -16.90
CA PRO A 127 -2.85 0.04 -17.80
C PRO A 127 -2.94 1.40 -17.09
N ILE A 128 -3.50 1.41 -15.88
CA ILE A 128 -3.67 2.60 -15.05
C ILE A 128 -2.52 2.83 -14.06
N VAL A 129 -1.60 1.87 -13.91
CA VAL A 129 -0.50 1.96 -12.93
C VAL A 129 0.66 2.72 -13.55
N THR A 130 1.06 3.81 -12.89
CA THR A 130 2.19 4.64 -13.29
C THR A 130 3.28 4.60 -12.23
N LYS A 131 4.45 4.09 -12.61
CA LYS A 131 5.66 4.13 -11.77
C LYS A 131 6.17 5.57 -11.66
N ILE A 132 6.42 6.01 -10.44
CA ILE A 132 6.98 7.34 -10.15
C ILE A 132 8.26 7.19 -9.32
N PRO A 133 9.20 8.16 -9.39
CA PRO A 133 10.36 8.16 -8.50
C PRO A 133 9.91 8.32 -7.04
N ASP A 134 10.75 7.85 -6.11
CA ASP A 134 10.47 8.02 -4.68
C ASP A 134 10.63 9.48 -4.21
N ASP A 135 11.20 10.37 -5.04
CA ASP A 135 11.32 11.79 -4.76
C ASP A 135 12.00 12.13 -3.40
N PHE A 136 12.83 11.24 -2.84
CA PHE A 136 13.45 11.41 -1.52
C PHE A 136 14.23 12.72 -1.38
N ASN A 137 14.93 13.15 -2.43
CA ASN A 137 15.67 14.42 -2.46
C ASN A 137 14.75 15.66 -2.51
N ASN A 138 13.49 15.48 -2.88
CA ASN A 138 12.50 16.54 -3.09
C ASN A 138 11.47 16.63 -1.96
N LEU A 139 11.26 15.56 -1.19
CA LEU A 139 10.35 15.54 -0.06
C LEU A 139 11.02 16.17 1.18
N ASP A 140 10.24 16.86 2.00
CA ASP A 140 10.76 17.40 3.26
C ASP A 140 10.87 16.29 4.30
N ILE A 141 12.11 15.89 4.58
CA ILE A 141 12.40 14.84 5.56
C ILE A 141 11.91 15.20 6.96
N ASN A 142 11.85 16.47 7.34
CA ASN A 142 11.39 16.85 8.67
C ASN A 142 9.88 16.58 8.82
N SER A 143 9.10 16.91 7.78
CA SER A 143 7.67 16.56 7.74
C SER A 143 7.46 15.03 7.83
N ILE A 144 8.27 14.24 7.13
CA ILE A 144 8.22 12.77 7.23
C ILE A 144 8.55 12.32 8.67
N LEU A 145 9.62 12.82 9.27
CA LEU A 145 9.99 12.43 10.63
C LEU A 145 8.94 12.85 11.67
N ASN A 146 8.29 13.99 11.48
CA ASN A 146 7.19 14.43 12.36
C ASN A 146 5.96 13.52 12.24
N HIS A 147 5.59 13.10 11.03
CA HIS A 147 4.47 12.15 10.84
C HIS A 147 4.82 10.75 11.36
N PHE A 148 6.10 10.37 11.36
CA PHE A 148 6.59 9.08 11.88
C PHE A 148 6.41 8.93 13.41
N ASP A 149 6.15 10.02 14.14
CA ASP A 149 5.75 9.94 15.55
C ASP A 149 4.36 9.28 15.74
N LEU A 150 3.55 9.22 14.67
CA LEU A 150 2.14 8.79 14.72
C LEU A 150 1.87 7.47 13.98
N VAL A 151 2.59 7.25 12.89
CA VAL A 151 2.47 6.11 11.97
C VAL A 151 3.86 5.56 11.65
N ASP A 152 3.98 4.48 10.87
CA ASP A 152 5.30 4.01 10.48
C ASP A 152 5.98 4.92 9.43
N PHE A 153 7.26 4.66 9.15
CA PHE A 153 8.04 5.52 8.27
C PHE A 153 7.52 5.49 6.82
N ASN A 154 7.07 4.33 6.34
CA ASN A 154 6.54 4.19 4.99
C ASN A 154 5.24 4.96 4.86
N ASP A 155 4.34 4.82 5.83
CA ASP A 155 3.06 5.53 5.88
C ASP A 155 3.25 7.04 5.91
N SER A 156 4.20 7.48 6.75
CA SER A 156 4.60 8.87 6.82
C SER A 156 5.11 9.39 5.47
N TYR A 157 6.05 8.67 4.86
CA TYR A 157 6.58 9.00 3.54
C TYR A 157 5.47 9.07 2.47
N ILE A 158 4.58 8.08 2.44
CA ILE A 158 3.45 8.00 1.50
C ILE A 158 2.54 9.22 1.72
N SER A 159 2.26 9.60 2.96
CA SER A 159 1.41 10.75 3.27
C SER A 159 1.97 12.06 2.73
N ILE A 160 3.27 12.33 2.94
CA ILE A 160 3.92 13.56 2.47
C ILE A 160 4.02 13.58 0.94
N LEU A 161 4.29 12.43 0.31
CA LEU A 161 4.27 12.32 -1.14
C LEU A 161 2.88 12.58 -1.72
N ALA A 162 1.85 11.96 -1.12
CA ALA A 162 0.46 12.08 -1.55
C ALA A 162 -0.05 13.51 -1.38
N GLU A 163 0.26 14.19 -0.28
CA GLU A 163 -0.06 15.60 -0.09
C GLU A 163 0.56 16.47 -1.19
N LYS A 164 1.87 16.32 -1.43
CA LYS A 164 2.61 17.11 -2.42
C LYS A 164 2.08 16.93 -3.84
N LYS A 165 1.67 15.71 -4.20
CA LYS A 165 1.20 15.37 -5.54
C LYS A 165 -0.34 15.38 -5.67
N LYS A 166 -1.04 15.64 -4.57
CA LYS A 166 -2.51 15.63 -4.46
C LYS A 166 -3.13 14.28 -4.80
N TYR A 167 -2.51 13.21 -4.31
CA TYR A 167 -3.05 11.86 -4.42
C TYR A 167 -4.04 11.58 -3.30
N LYS A 168 -5.05 10.77 -3.61
CA LYS A 168 -5.93 10.16 -2.62
C LYS A 168 -5.35 8.82 -2.20
N ILE A 169 -5.14 8.64 -0.92
CA ILE A 169 -4.58 7.40 -0.38
C ILE A 169 -5.71 6.38 -0.24
N VAL A 170 -5.46 5.18 -0.75
CA VAL A 170 -6.34 4.02 -0.54
C VAL A 170 -5.59 3.06 0.36
N THR A 171 -6.12 2.83 1.56
CA THR A 171 -5.49 2.00 2.60
C THR A 171 -6.53 1.33 3.49
N ASN A 172 -6.21 0.16 4.03
CA ASN A 172 -7.00 -0.50 5.07
C ASN A 172 -6.42 -0.31 6.47
N ASP A 173 -5.35 0.46 6.62
CA ASP A 173 -4.74 0.74 7.92
C ASP A 173 -5.49 1.86 8.66
N LYS A 174 -5.79 1.62 9.93
CA LYS A 174 -6.40 2.64 10.80
C LYS A 174 -5.40 3.70 11.22
N ASP A 175 -4.11 3.39 11.26
CA ASP A 175 -3.10 4.34 11.72
C ASP A 175 -2.96 5.52 10.76
N PHE A 176 -3.17 5.32 9.45
CA PHE A 176 -3.27 6.41 8.47
C PHE A 176 -4.33 7.47 8.82
N GLN A 177 -5.38 7.12 9.57
CA GLN A 177 -6.44 8.06 9.96
C GLN A 177 -5.94 9.14 10.92
N LYS A 178 -4.80 8.91 11.59
CA LYS A 178 -4.11 9.93 12.39
C LYS A 178 -3.58 11.08 11.54
N LEU A 179 -3.44 10.87 10.22
CA LEU A 179 -2.95 11.84 9.23
C LEU A 179 -4.06 12.45 8.36
N LYS A 180 -5.33 12.31 8.77
CA LYS A 180 -6.50 12.75 8.00
C LYS A 180 -6.49 14.22 7.62
N ASP A 181 -5.80 15.07 8.37
CA ASP A 181 -5.77 16.51 8.13
C ASP A 181 -4.84 16.88 6.95
N SER A 182 -4.04 15.93 6.45
CA SER A 182 -3.00 16.16 5.42
C SER A 182 -3.32 15.51 4.07
N VAL A 183 -4.19 14.48 4.03
CA VAL A 183 -4.50 13.70 2.81
C VAL A 183 -5.93 13.15 2.85
N GLU A 184 -6.57 13.05 1.68
CA GLU A 184 -7.84 12.32 1.55
C GLU A 184 -7.57 10.81 1.63
N ILE A 185 -8.27 10.13 2.53
CA ILE A 185 -8.11 8.70 2.80
C ILE A 185 -9.38 7.95 2.41
N ILE A 186 -9.25 6.93 1.56
CA ILE A 186 -10.33 6.04 1.14
C ILE A 186 -10.10 4.67 1.79
N THR A 187 -11.05 4.21 2.60
CA THR A 187 -10.88 2.98 3.40
C THR A 187 -12.21 2.28 3.71
N THR A 188 -12.18 1.01 4.06
CA THR A 188 -13.33 0.30 4.68
C THR A 188 -13.36 0.45 6.20
N GLN A 189 -12.25 0.85 6.83
CA GLN A 189 -12.14 1.03 8.28
C GLN A 189 -12.54 2.46 8.66
N VAL A 190 -13.80 2.74 8.97
CA VAL A 190 -14.23 4.07 9.48
C VAL A 190 -15.23 3.91 10.61
#